data_AF-A0A4Q6BXJ5-F1
#
_entry.id   AF-A0A4Q6BXJ5-F1
#
_cell.length_a   1.000
_cell.length_b   1.000
_cell.length_c   1.000
_cell.angle_alpha   90.00
_cell.angle_beta   90.00
_cell.angle_gamma   90.00
#
_symmetry.space_group_name_H-M   'P 1'
#
loop_
_entity.id
_entity.type
_entity.pdbx_description
1 polymer ?
#
loop_
_entity_poly.entity_id
_entity_poly.type
_entity_poly.pdbx_seq_one_letter_code
_entity_poly.pdbx_strand_id
1 'polypeptide(L)'
;MILSNVMLLSEIHPEDVHRWFMEMYVDSSEWVMGPNVYGMGQFADGGIFATKPYISGSNYILKMSDYSRGDWCEVWDALYWNFIDRNFQFFKGNPRTGMVGQLYLKLTDEKKARHREVAKRFQERVTTPESFSD
;
A
#
# COMPACT_ATOMS: atom_id res chain seq x y z
N MET A 1 -3.22 -8.83 -1.82
CA MET A 1 -3.28 -7.75 -2.84
C MET A 1 -4.39 -6.72 -2.64
N ILE A 2 -5.43 -7.00 -1.84
CA ILE A 2 -6.42 -5.98 -1.45
C ILE A 2 -6.03 -5.40 -0.08
N LEU A 3 -6.36 -6.08 1.02
CA LEU A 3 -6.23 -5.57 2.39
C LEU A 3 -4.81 -5.13 2.76
N SER A 4 -3.85 -6.06 2.72
CA SER A 4 -2.46 -5.74 3.07
C SER A 4 -1.83 -4.68 2.14
N ASN A 5 -2.24 -4.63 0.87
CA ASN A 5 -1.77 -3.62 -0.08
C ASN A 5 -2.31 -2.24 0.29
N VAL A 6 -3.61 -2.08 0.53
CA VAL A 6 -4.16 -0.77 0.96
C VAL A 6 -3.61 -0.33 2.31
N MET A 7 -3.41 -1.26 3.26
CA MET A 7 -2.81 -0.96 4.56
C MET A 7 -1.36 -0.48 4.41
N LEU A 8 -0.56 -1.14 3.56
CA LEU A 8 0.83 -0.73 3.26
C LEU A 8 0.87 0.63 2.55
N LEU A 9 0.04 0.81 1.51
CA LEU A 9 -0.03 2.07 0.77
C LEU A 9 -0.58 3.23 1.61
N SER A 10 -1.35 2.92 2.66
CA SER A 10 -1.81 3.89 3.65
C SER A 10 -0.80 4.09 4.79
N GLU A 11 0.35 3.42 4.75
CA GLU A 11 1.45 3.55 5.72
C GLU A 11 1.02 3.22 7.16
N ILE A 12 0.12 2.26 7.32
CA ILE A 12 -0.28 1.74 8.64
C ILE A 12 0.91 1.00 9.26
N HIS A 13 1.08 1.15 10.57
CA HIS A 13 2.18 0.49 11.28
C HIS A 13 2.07 -1.04 11.13
N PRO A 14 3.15 -1.76 10.77
CA PRO A 14 3.07 -3.20 10.50
C PRO A 14 2.54 -4.03 11.68
N GLU A 15 2.76 -3.60 12.92
CA GLU A 15 2.21 -4.26 14.11
C GLU A 15 0.68 -4.17 14.18
N ASP A 16 0.10 -3.03 13.80
CA ASP A 16 -1.36 -2.88 13.74
C ASP A 16 -1.96 -3.73 12.63
N VAL A 17 -1.27 -3.82 11.49
CA VAL A 17 -1.66 -4.72 10.39
C VAL A 17 -1.60 -6.16 10.86
N HIS A 18 -0.51 -6.58 11.52
CA HIS A 18 -0.37 -7.92 12.06
C HIS A 18 -1.47 -8.25 13.07
N ARG A 19 -1.74 -7.36 14.03
CA ARG A 19 -2.84 -7.52 14.99
C ARG A 19 -4.17 -7.71 14.30
N TRP A 20 -4.49 -6.89 13.29
CA TRP A 20 -5.73 -7.02 12.54
C TRP A 20 -5.85 -8.37 11.82
N PHE A 21 -4.78 -8.85 11.18
CA PHE A 21 -4.80 -10.17 10.53
C PHE A 21 -4.89 -11.33 11.54
N MET A 22 -4.31 -11.17 12.73
CA MET A 22 -4.47 -12.13 13.83
C MET A 22 -5.90 -12.18 14.38
N GLU A 23 -6.60 -11.05 14.42
CA GLU A 23 -7.96 -10.98 14.98
C GLU A 23 -9.05 -11.43 13.98
N MET A 24 -8.82 -11.22 12.68
CA MET A 24 -9.87 -11.32 11.66
C MET A 24 -9.95 -12.66 10.93
N TYR A 25 -8.96 -13.54 11.09
CA TYR A 25 -8.91 -14.82 10.38
C TYR A 25 -8.87 -16.00 11.35
N VAL A 26 -9.70 -17.02 11.06
CA VAL A 26 -9.85 -18.24 11.87
C VAL A 26 -8.60 -19.13 11.87
N ASP A 27 -7.79 -19.06 10.82
CA ASP A 27 -6.55 -19.81 10.64
C ASP A 27 -5.31 -18.98 11.02
N SER A 28 -5.52 -17.85 11.71
CA SER A 28 -4.43 -17.04 12.20
C SER A 28 -3.64 -17.74 13.31
N SER A 29 -2.33 -17.61 13.26
CA SER A 29 -1.38 -18.06 14.26
C SER A 29 -0.08 -17.32 14.03
N GLU A 30 0.64 -16.99 15.10
CA GLU A 30 1.88 -16.17 15.04
C GLU A 30 2.89 -16.69 14.01
N TRP A 31 3.12 -18.00 13.97
CA TRP A 31 4.08 -18.61 13.04
C TRP A 31 3.67 -18.49 11.55
N VAL A 32 2.37 -18.33 11.28
CA VAL A 32 1.83 -18.11 9.93
C VAL A 32 1.79 -16.62 9.60
N MET A 33 1.23 -15.81 10.51
CA MET A 33 0.96 -14.40 10.23
C MET A 33 2.24 -13.55 10.29
N GLY A 34 3.22 -13.90 11.13
CA GLY A 34 4.50 -13.20 11.18
C GLY A 34 5.17 -13.04 9.80
N PRO A 35 5.55 -14.14 9.12
CA PRO A 35 6.18 -14.04 7.80
C PRO A 35 5.25 -13.49 6.71
N ASN A 36 3.96 -13.84 6.73
CA ASN A 36 3.01 -13.40 5.71
C ASN A 36 2.72 -11.90 5.79
N VAL A 37 2.58 -11.34 7.00
CA VAL A 37 2.28 -9.92 7.20
C VAL A 37 3.56 -9.09 7.14
N TYR A 38 4.55 -9.36 7.99
CA TYR A 38 5.75 -8.51 8.06
C TYR A 38 6.63 -8.63 6.82
N GLY A 39 6.84 -9.86 6.33
CA GLY A 39 7.68 -10.12 5.17
C GLY A 39 6.95 -9.86 3.85
N MET A 40 5.97 -10.70 3.53
CA MET A 40 5.31 -10.65 2.21
C MET A 40 4.39 -9.42 2.06
N GLY A 41 3.55 -9.16 3.06
CA GLY A 41 2.47 -8.18 2.98
C GLY A 41 2.95 -6.74 3.13
N GLN A 42 3.78 -6.46 4.13
CA GLN A 42 4.22 -5.12 4.52
C GLN A 42 5.65 -4.80 4.12
N PHE A 43 6.46 -5.80 3.73
CA PHE A 43 7.87 -5.61 3.39
C PHE A 43 8.70 -4.94 4.51
N ALA A 44 8.28 -5.13 5.77
CA ALA A 44 8.87 -4.52 6.94
C ALA A 44 10.21 -5.16 7.35
N ASP A 45 10.50 -6.35 6.83
CA ASP A 45 11.76 -7.07 7.05
C ASP A 45 12.91 -6.61 6.13
N GLY A 46 12.69 -5.59 5.31
CA GLY A 46 13.70 -5.06 4.38
C GLY A 46 14.05 -6.00 3.23
N GLY A 47 13.26 -7.05 3.03
CA GLY A 47 13.40 -7.99 1.92
C GLY A 47 14.10 -9.31 2.25
N ILE A 48 14.08 -9.73 3.52
CA ILE A 48 14.52 -11.06 3.94
C ILE A 48 13.62 -12.14 3.33
N PHE A 49 12.31 -11.94 3.39
CA PHE A 49 11.31 -12.89 2.90
C PHE A 49 11.02 -12.72 1.40
N ALA A 50 10.95 -11.48 0.92
CA ALA A 50 10.65 -11.15 -0.47
C ALA A 50 11.65 -10.17 -1.05
N THR A 51 11.93 -10.23 -2.35
CA THR A 51 12.88 -9.30 -3.00
C THR A 51 12.31 -7.94 -3.40
N LYS A 52 10.98 -7.78 -3.33
CA LYS A 52 10.26 -6.54 -3.67
C LYS A 52 8.93 -6.47 -2.90
N PRO A 53 8.42 -5.27 -2.60
CA PRO A 53 7.11 -5.11 -1.99
C PRO A 53 5.99 -5.52 -2.96
N TYR A 54 4.97 -6.21 -2.45
CA TYR A 54 3.78 -6.60 -3.21
C TYR A 54 2.73 -5.49 -3.22
N ILE A 55 3.07 -4.37 -3.85
CA ILE A 55 2.16 -3.23 -4.06
C ILE A 55 1.65 -3.17 -5.50
N SER A 56 0.45 -2.61 -5.67
CA SER A 56 -0.12 -2.39 -7.00
C SER A 56 -1.10 -1.23 -7.03
N GLY A 57 -1.20 -0.58 -8.19
CA GLY A 57 -2.27 0.36 -8.51
C GLY A 57 -3.59 -0.35 -8.85
N SER A 58 -4.65 0.44 -9.08
CA SER A 58 -6.02 -0.01 -9.34
C SER A 58 -6.12 -0.99 -10.51
N ASN A 59 -5.29 -0.80 -11.53
CA ASN A 59 -5.26 -1.64 -12.74
C ASN A 59 -4.97 -3.12 -12.46
N TYR A 60 -4.22 -3.45 -11.40
CA TYR A 60 -4.02 -4.86 -11.02
C TYR A 60 -5.33 -5.48 -10.52
N ILE A 61 -6.04 -4.76 -9.66
CA ILE A 61 -7.31 -5.21 -9.08
C ILE A 61 -8.34 -5.41 -10.18
N LEU A 62 -8.50 -4.43 -11.07
CA LEU A 62 -9.42 -4.52 -12.22
C LEU A 62 -9.15 -5.70 -13.15
N LYS A 63 -7.90 -6.18 -13.25
CA LYS A 63 -7.55 -7.32 -14.10
C LYS A 63 -7.70 -8.67 -13.41
N MET A 64 -7.57 -8.71 -12.09
CA MET A 64 -7.49 -9.94 -11.30
C MET A 64 -8.77 -10.19 -10.48
N SER A 65 -9.84 -9.42 -10.72
CA SER A 65 -11.11 -9.51 -10.00
C SER A 65 -12.26 -8.99 -10.85
N ASP A 66 -13.49 -9.17 -10.36
CA ASP A 66 -14.72 -8.71 -11.00
C ASP A 66 -15.15 -7.30 -10.54
N TYR A 67 -14.28 -6.55 -9.86
CA TYR A 67 -14.58 -5.16 -9.51
C TYR A 67 -14.68 -4.28 -10.75
N SER A 68 -15.79 -3.54 -10.87
CA SER A 68 -15.93 -2.53 -11.90
C SER A 68 -15.06 -1.30 -11.60
N ARG A 69 -14.66 -0.62 -12.67
CA ARG A 69 -13.99 0.69 -12.55
C ARG A 69 -14.94 1.68 -11.87
N GLY A 70 -14.42 2.40 -10.88
CA GLY A 70 -15.15 3.43 -10.16
C GLY A 70 -14.21 4.40 -9.45
N ASP A 71 -14.78 5.30 -8.63
CA ASP A 71 -14.05 6.40 -7.96
C ASP A 71 -12.92 5.91 -7.04
N TRP A 72 -13.03 4.68 -6.53
CA TRP A 72 -11.97 4.03 -5.74
C TRP A 72 -10.64 3.90 -6.51
N CYS A 73 -10.67 3.85 -7.84
CA CYS A 73 -9.46 3.75 -8.67
C CYS A 73 -8.56 4.98 -8.51
N GLU A 74 -9.14 6.19 -8.44
CA GLU A 74 -8.35 7.43 -8.26
C GLU A 74 -7.63 7.41 -6.91
N VAL A 75 -8.35 7.02 -5.84
CA VAL A 75 -7.80 6.90 -4.49
C VAL A 75 -6.69 5.86 -4.44
N TRP A 76 -6.92 4.67 -5.02
CA TRP A 76 -5.94 3.59 -4.99
C TRP A 76 -4.66 3.95 -5.75
N ASP A 77 -4.79 4.57 -6.93
CA ASP A 77 -3.64 5.02 -7.70
C ASP A 77 -2.92 6.19 -7.03
N ALA A 78 -3.66 7.08 -6.36
CA ALA A 78 -3.07 8.14 -5.55
C ALA A 78 -2.22 7.58 -4.40
N LEU A 79 -2.75 6.63 -3.63
CA LEU A 79 -2.00 5.94 -2.57
C LEU A 79 -0.75 5.23 -3.14
N TYR A 80 -0.89 4.53 -4.27
CA TYR A 80 0.21 3.84 -4.93
C TYR A 80 1.35 4.79 -5.34
N TRP A 81 1.04 5.86 -6.07
CA TRP A 81 2.07 6.81 -6.53
C TRP A 81 2.63 7.66 -5.40
N ASN A 82 1.83 8.01 -4.40
CA ASN A 82 2.31 8.69 -3.19
C ASN A 82 3.29 7.81 -2.41
N PHE A 83 3.01 6.51 -2.25
CA PHE A 83 3.92 5.58 -1.60
C PHE A 83 5.26 5.44 -2.35
N ILE A 84 5.21 5.42 -3.68
CA ILE A 84 6.42 5.41 -4.52
C ILE A 84 7.22 6.71 -4.37
N ASP A 85 6.56 7.87 -4.35
CA ASP A 85 7.20 9.18 -4.15
C ASP A 85 7.96 9.21 -2.82
N ARG A 86 7.30 8.81 -1.73
CA ARG A 86 7.89 8.79 -0.38
C ARG A 86 9.07 7.84 -0.26
N ASN A 87 9.04 6.73 -0.99
CA ASN A 87 10.07 5.69 -0.97
C ASN A 87 10.92 5.68 -2.25
N PHE A 88 11.03 6.82 -2.93
CA PHE A 88 11.58 6.89 -4.30
C PHE A 88 12.99 6.33 -4.42
N GLN A 89 13.86 6.58 -3.43
CA GLN A 89 15.24 6.09 -3.46
C GLN A 89 15.30 4.55 -3.44
N PHE A 90 14.44 3.90 -2.65
CA PHE A 90 14.33 2.45 -2.62
C PHE A 90 13.88 1.91 -3.98
N PHE A 91 12.79 2.46 -4.53
CA PHE A 91 12.25 2.00 -5.81
C PHE A 91 13.22 2.24 -6.97
N LYS A 92 13.95 3.36 -6.97
CA LYS A 92 14.97 3.67 -7.97
C LYS A 92 16.18 2.73 -7.87
N GLY A 93 16.59 2.37 -6.65
CA GLY A 93 17.78 1.55 -6.40
C GLY A 93 17.54 0.03 -6.53
N ASN A 94 16.31 -0.45 -6.37
CA ASN A 94 16.01 -1.88 -6.41
C ASN A 94 15.88 -2.40 -7.87
N PRO A 95 16.68 -3.40 -8.31
CA PRO A 95 16.68 -3.90 -9.69
C PRO A 95 15.32 -4.41 -10.19
N ARG A 96 14.47 -4.94 -9.30
CA ARG A 96 13.14 -5.48 -9.66
C ARG A 96 12.07 -4.40 -9.74
N THR A 97 12.31 -3.22 -9.18
CA THR A 97 11.31 -2.14 -9.12
C THR A 97 11.79 -0.81 -9.72
N GLY A 98 13.04 -0.74 -10.22
CA GLY A 98 13.62 0.43 -10.87
C GLY A 98 12.75 1.03 -11.98
N MET A 99 12.08 0.18 -12.76
CA MET A 99 11.14 0.63 -13.80
C MET A 99 9.99 1.48 -13.23
N VAL A 100 9.47 1.13 -12.05
CA VAL A 100 8.40 1.88 -11.38
C VAL A 100 8.88 3.28 -11.00
N GLY A 101 10.10 3.40 -10.46
CA GLY A 101 10.73 4.69 -10.20
C GLY A 101 10.89 5.53 -11.47
N GLN A 102 11.27 4.92 -12.58
CA GLN A 102 11.37 5.63 -13.87
C GLN A 102 10.00 6.09 -14.41
N LEU A 103 8.94 5.29 -14.21
CA LEU A 103 7.59 5.68 -14.59
C LEU A 103 7.09 6.85 -13.74
N TYR A 104 7.42 6.87 -12.45
CA TYR A 104 7.08 7.98 -11.56
C TYR A 104 7.70 9.31 -12.03
N LEU A 105 8.97 9.29 -12.47
CA LEU A 105 9.66 10.48 -12.99
C LEU A 105 8.98 11.08 -14.24
N LYS A 106 8.27 10.27 -15.02
CA LYS A 106 7.56 10.70 -16.23
C LYS A 106 6.19 11.34 -15.93
N LEU A 107 5.69 11.24 -14.70
CA LEU A 107 4.46 11.93 -14.31
C LEU A 107 4.70 13.44 -14.28
N THR A 108 3.71 14.22 -14.73
CA THR A 108 3.75 15.67 -14.61
C THR A 108 3.64 16.09 -13.15
N ASP A 109 4.12 17.29 -12.82
CA ASP A 109 4.11 17.76 -11.45
C ASP A 109 2.69 18.02 -10.93
N GLU A 110 1.75 18.40 -11.80
CA GLU A 110 0.33 18.51 -11.47
C GLU A 110 -0.24 17.15 -11.07
N LYS A 111 0.11 16.08 -11.80
CA LYS A 111 -0.36 14.73 -11.49
C LYS A 111 0.23 14.20 -10.19
N LYS A 112 1.52 14.46 -9.94
CA LYS A 112 2.16 14.13 -8.65
C LYS A 112 1.50 14.88 -7.50
N ALA A 113 1.23 16.18 -7.66
CA ALA A 113 0.54 16.99 -6.66
C ALA A 113 -0.88 16.48 -6.38
N ARG A 114 -1.62 16.10 -7.44
CA ARG A 114 -2.96 15.50 -7.31
C ARG A 114 -2.92 14.18 -6.53
N HIS A 115 -1.97 13.29 -6.83
CA HIS A 115 -1.83 12.03 -6.10
C HIS A 115 -1.49 12.26 -4.62
N ARG A 116 -0.58 13.19 -4.29
CA ARG A 116 -0.28 13.54 -2.90
C ARG A 116 -1.51 14.06 -2.15
N GLU A 117 -2.26 14.96 -2.76
CA GLU A 117 -3.48 15.53 -2.15
C GLU A 117 -4.56 14.48 -1.90
N VAL A 118 -4.87 13.64 -2.89
CA VAL A 118 -5.90 12.60 -2.77
C VAL A 118 -5.48 11.54 -1.76
N ALA A 119 -4.21 11.11 -1.78
CA ALA A 119 -3.69 10.13 -0.83
C ALA A 119 -3.76 10.66 0.61
N LYS A 120 -3.29 11.89 0.84
CA LYS A 120 -3.32 12.54 2.16
C LYS A 120 -4.75 12.66 2.69
N ARG A 121 -5.68 13.16 1.87
CA ARG A 121 -7.10 13.28 2.26
C ARG A 121 -7.71 11.94 2.63
N PHE A 122 -7.40 10.89 1.87
CA PHE A 122 -7.91 9.56 2.18
C PHE A 122 -7.33 9.04 3.50
N GLN A 123 -6.01 9.13 3.68
CA GLN A 123 -5.33 8.72 4.91
C GLN A 123 -5.92 9.45 6.13
N GLU A 124 -5.99 10.78 6.10
CA GLU A 124 -6.56 11.58 7.19
C GLU A 124 -8.00 11.17 7.54
N ARG A 125 -8.82 10.87 6.54
CA ARG A 125 -10.21 10.43 6.77
C ARG A 125 -10.32 9.06 7.42
N VAL A 126 -9.41 8.13 7.12
CA VAL A 126 -9.56 6.71 7.53
C VAL A 126 -8.63 6.28 8.66
N THR A 127 -7.59 7.07 8.96
CA THR A 127 -6.61 6.76 10.02
C THR A 127 -6.69 7.72 11.21
N THR A 128 -7.41 8.84 11.08
CA THR A 128 -7.69 9.69 12.24
C THR A 128 -8.91 9.11 12.96
N PRO A 129 -8.83 8.81 14.27
CA PRO A 129 -10.01 8.46 15.03
C PRO A 129 -11.01 9.61 14.91
N GLU A 130 -12.23 9.32 14.46
CA GLU A 130 -13.33 10.23 14.76
C GLU A 130 -13.35 10.34 16.28
N SER A 131 -13.27 11.56 16.81
CA SER A 131 -13.46 11.77 18.24
C SER A 131 -14.78 11.10 18.59
N PHE A 132 -14.74 9.98 19.31
CA PHE A 132 -15.93 9.36 19.85
C PHE A 132 -16.59 10.46 20.69
N SER A 133 -17.62 11.09 20.15
CA SER A 133 -18.44 12.01 20.91
C SER A 133 -19.18 11.15 21.92
N ASP A 134 -18.78 11.28 23.18
CA ASP A 134 -19.42 10.66 24.35
C ASP A 134 -20.94 10.86 24.37
#